data_AF-A0A2G3JFT4-F1
#
_entry.id   AF-A0A2G3JFT4-F1
#
_cell.length_a   1.000
_cell.length_b   1.000
_cell.length_c   1.000
_cell.angle_alpha   90.00
_cell.angle_beta   90.00
_cell.angle_gamma   90.00
#
_symmetry.space_group_name_H-M   'P 1'
#
loop_
_entity.id
_entity.type
_entity.pdbx_description
1 polymer ?
#
loop_
_entity_poly.entity_id
_entity_poly.type
_entity_poly.pdbx_seq_one_letter_code
_entity_poly.pdbx_strand_id
1 'polypeptide(L)'
;MRRIVRVTDIETTYAPAPTSDVDPDWLAYFGTHSRPNTVQTSHFLVERESGKNFAFLASGQPKFAGATNGYLFAVTENGFSVQDGANTEIYNAAGQLLSITSANGRRINLCYDANQKLGSVDVSHRQP
;
A
#
# COMPACT_ATOMS: atom_id res chain seq x y z
N MET A 1 12.42 -8.73 0.48
CA MET A 1 12.29 -8.12 1.83
C MET A 1 10.79 -7.98 2.13
N ARG A 2 10.32 -8.17 3.37
CA ARG A 2 8.89 -8.00 3.71
C ARG A 2 8.56 -6.52 3.90
N ARG A 3 7.68 -5.95 3.06
CA ARG A 3 7.19 -4.57 3.19
C ARG A 3 5.91 -4.33 2.39
N ILE A 4 5.22 -3.24 2.70
CA ILE A 4 4.10 -2.72 1.91
C ILE A 4 4.59 -1.51 1.13
N VAL A 5 4.30 -1.46 -0.17
CA VAL A 5 4.60 -0.31 -1.02
C VAL A 5 3.30 0.31 -1.49
N ARG A 6 3.14 1.61 -1.26
CA ARG A 6 2.01 2.39 -1.77
C ARG A 6 2.30 2.83 -3.20
N VAL A 7 1.41 2.50 -4.13
CA VAL A 7 1.48 2.94 -5.53
C VAL A 7 0.40 3.99 -5.75
N THR A 8 0.79 5.15 -6.25
CA THR A 8 -0.09 6.29 -6.48
C THR A 8 -0.21 6.61 -7.96
N ASP A 9 -1.41 6.95 -8.40
CA ASP A 9 -1.66 7.50 -9.74
C ASP A 9 -2.00 8.99 -9.62
N ILE A 10 -1.68 9.76 -10.66
CA ILE A 10 -2.07 11.16 -10.79
C ILE A 10 -3.28 11.20 -11.72
N GLU A 11 -4.45 11.53 -11.18
CA GLU A 11 -5.64 11.72 -12.01
C GLU A 11 -5.61 13.13 -12.62
N THR A 12 -5.46 13.21 -13.94
CA THR A 12 -5.61 14.45 -14.70
C THR A 12 -7.04 14.55 -15.20
N THR A 13 -7.86 15.39 -14.57
CA THR A 13 -9.19 15.72 -15.10
C THR A 13 -9.07 16.76 -16.21
N TYR A 14 -9.51 16.41 -17.42
CA TYR A 14 -9.70 17.37 -18.50
C TYR A 14 -11.03 18.09 -18.26
N ALA A 15 -11.02 19.43 -18.14
CA ALA A 15 -12.28 20.17 -18.11
C ALA A 15 -12.97 20.01 -19.46
N PRO A 16 -14.27 19.67 -19.50
CA PRO A 16 -14.98 19.56 -20.75
C PRO A 16 -15.08 20.93 -21.40
N ALA A 17 -15.58 20.90 -22.62
CA ALA A 17 -15.57 22.06 -23.42
C ALA A 17 -16.43 23.23 -22.94
N PRO A 18 -16.00 24.52 -22.68
CA PRO A 18 -16.99 25.58 -22.73
C PRO A 18 -17.65 25.49 -24.09
N THR A 19 -18.97 25.36 -24.05
CA THR A 19 -19.85 25.06 -25.19
C THR A 19 -19.88 26.15 -26.25
N SER A 20 -19.09 27.22 -26.08
CA SER A 20 -19.08 28.42 -26.92
C SER A 20 -17.71 28.73 -27.53
N ASP A 21 -16.70 27.87 -27.36
CA ASP A 21 -15.36 28.09 -27.92
C ASP A 21 -15.02 26.98 -28.93
N VAL A 22 -14.88 27.35 -30.20
CA VAL A 22 -14.64 26.44 -31.33
C VAL A 22 -13.18 26.55 -31.82
N ASP A 23 -12.33 27.26 -31.07
CA ASP A 23 -11.00 27.62 -31.54
C ASP A 23 -9.99 26.48 -31.20
N PRO A 24 -9.09 26.09 -32.14
CA PRO A 24 -8.18 24.95 -31.96
C PRO A 24 -7.11 25.15 -30.87
N ASP A 25 -6.95 26.36 -30.35
CA ASP A 25 -5.96 26.75 -29.36
C ASP A 25 -6.33 26.37 -27.93
N TRP A 26 -7.57 25.90 -27.72
CA TRP A 26 -8.00 25.28 -26.49
C TRP A 26 -7.02 24.18 -26.00
N LEU A 27 -6.57 23.33 -26.91
CA LEU A 27 -5.62 22.27 -26.56
C LEU A 27 -4.28 22.83 -26.03
N ALA A 28 -3.88 24.03 -26.49
CA ALA A 28 -2.66 24.72 -26.06
C ALA A 28 -2.79 25.39 -24.68
N TYR A 29 -4.00 25.85 -24.31
CA TYR A 29 -4.26 26.38 -22.98
C TYR A 29 -4.24 25.29 -21.88
N PHE A 30 -4.73 24.08 -22.17
CA PHE A 30 -4.75 22.98 -21.18
C PHE A 30 -3.45 22.18 -21.08
N GLY A 31 -2.67 22.09 -22.17
CA GLY A 31 -1.34 21.48 -22.14
C GLY A 31 -0.39 22.14 -21.14
N THR A 32 -0.63 23.42 -20.81
CA THR A 32 0.12 24.18 -19.80
C THR A 32 -0.56 24.25 -18.41
N HIS A 33 -1.84 23.87 -18.31
CA HIS A 33 -2.66 23.96 -17.08
C HIS A 33 -3.18 22.60 -16.57
N SER A 34 -2.55 21.49 -16.98
CA SER A 34 -2.81 20.18 -16.39
C SER A 34 -2.45 20.21 -14.90
N ARG A 35 -3.42 20.60 -14.06
CA ARG A 35 -3.28 20.60 -12.61
C ARG A 35 -3.36 19.14 -12.16
N PRO A 36 -2.32 18.57 -11.52
CA PRO A 36 -2.47 17.28 -10.86
C PRO A 36 -3.53 17.48 -9.78
N ASN A 37 -4.74 16.97 -10.01
CA ASN A 37 -5.90 17.38 -9.22
C ASN A 37 -5.94 16.62 -7.88
N THR A 38 -5.48 15.37 -7.83
CA THR A 38 -5.25 14.63 -6.57
C THR A 38 -4.30 13.47 -6.80
N VAL A 39 -3.32 13.27 -5.90
CA VAL A 39 -2.53 12.03 -5.84
C VAL A 39 -3.36 11.00 -5.08
N GLN A 40 -3.92 10.03 -5.78
CA GLN A 40 -4.72 8.96 -5.15
C GLN A 40 -3.92 7.67 -5.05
N THR A 41 -4.24 6.86 -4.04
CA THR A 41 -3.68 5.49 -3.97
C THR A 41 -4.34 4.64 -5.04
N SER A 42 -3.54 4.22 -6.03
CA SER A 42 -3.96 3.25 -7.04
C SER A 42 -4.12 1.86 -6.41
N HIS A 43 -3.08 1.39 -5.72
CA HIS A 43 -3.02 0.09 -5.09
C HIS A 43 -1.83 0.00 -4.13
N PHE A 44 -1.80 -1.07 -3.33
CA PHE A 44 -0.69 -1.45 -2.48
C PHE A 44 -0.03 -2.73 -3.01
N LEU A 45 1.29 -2.82 -2.90
CA LEU A 45 2.06 -4.03 -3.17
C LEU A 45 2.54 -4.64 -1.84
N VAL A 46 2.13 -5.86 -1.55
CA VAL A 46 2.68 -6.67 -0.47
C VAL A 46 3.91 -7.40 -1.03
N GLU A 47 5.10 -6.92 -0.71
CA GLU A 47 6.36 -7.55 -1.11
C GLU A 47 6.78 -8.60 -0.07
N ARG A 48 7.19 -9.78 -0.55
CA ARG A 48 7.61 -10.90 0.29
C ARG A 48 9.12 -11.09 0.26
N GLU A 49 9.61 -11.90 1.19
CA GLU A 49 11.03 -12.28 1.26
C GLU A 49 11.53 -12.97 -0.02
N SER A 50 10.67 -13.78 -0.63
CA SER A 50 10.94 -14.49 -1.89
C SER A 50 11.01 -13.61 -3.14
N GLY A 51 10.82 -12.30 -3.02
CA GLY A 51 10.73 -11.37 -4.15
C GLY A 51 9.37 -11.37 -4.85
N LYS A 52 8.45 -12.28 -4.49
CA LYS A 52 7.06 -12.22 -4.95
C LYS A 52 6.36 -10.99 -4.39
N ASN A 53 5.46 -10.42 -5.19
CA ASN A 53 4.59 -9.33 -4.78
C ASN A 53 3.13 -9.62 -5.14
N PHE A 54 2.22 -9.07 -4.33
CA PHE A 54 0.79 -9.19 -4.52
C PHE A 54 0.16 -7.80 -4.46
N ALA A 55 -0.67 -7.48 -5.45
CA ALA A 55 -1.32 -6.19 -5.54
C ALA A 55 -2.72 -6.23 -4.90
N PHE A 56 -3.00 -5.25 -4.05
CA PHE A 56 -4.29 -5.06 -3.41
C PHE A 56 -4.81 -3.63 -3.65
N LEU A 57 -6.10 -3.49 -3.90
CA LEU A 57 -6.77 -2.21 -3.98
C LEU A 57 -6.72 -1.49 -2.63
N ALA A 58 -6.98 -0.19 -2.62
CA ALA A 58 -7.07 0.60 -1.39
C ALA A 58 -8.15 0.09 -0.41
N SER A 59 -9.15 -0.64 -0.93
CA SER A 59 -10.19 -1.31 -0.14
C SER A 59 -9.75 -2.60 0.57
N GLY A 60 -8.51 -3.05 0.34
CA GLY A 60 -8.01 -4.32 0.89
C GLY A 60 -8.22 -5.54 -0.02
N GLN A 61 -9.05 -5.41 -1.07
CA GLN A 61 -9.33 -6.52 -1.99
C GLN A 61 -8.16 -6.78 -2.94
N PRO A 62 -7.91 -8.02 -3.37
CA PRO A 62 -6.92 -8.31 -4.41
C PRO A 62 -7.21 -7.51 -5.68
N LYS A 63 -6.18 -6.87 -6.25
CA LYS A 63 -6.33 -6.14 -7.53
C LYS A 63 -6.67 -7.09 -8.69
N PHE A 64 -6.25 -8.34 -8.59
CA PHE A 64 -6.54 -9.39 -9.55
C PHE A 64 -7.34 -10.50 -8.86
N ALA A 65 -8.65 -10.52 -9.06
CA ALA A 65 -9.59 -11.45 -8.40
C ALA A 65 -9.32 -12.94 -8.71
N GLY A 66 -8.58 -13.24 -9.79
CA GLY A 66 -8.17 -14.61 -10.14
C GLY A 66 -6.78 -15.01 -9.64
N ALA A 67 -6.06 -14.13 -8.95
CA ALA A 67 -4.75 -14.49 -8.39
C ALA A 67 -4.95 -15.44 -7.21
N THR A 68 -4.38 -16.65 -7.30
CA THR A 68 -4.29 -17.57 -6.16
C THR A 68 -3.27 -16.99 -5.17
N ASN A 69 -3.72 -16.12 -4.27
CA ASN A 69 -2.91 -15.58 -3.19
C ASN A 69 -3.56 -15.94 -1.85
N GLY A 70 -2.84 -16.68 -1.01
CA GLY A 70 -3.31 -17.03 0.34
C GLY A 70 -3.22 -15.87 1.33
N TYR A 71 -3.10 -14.64 0.83
CA TYR A 71 -2.84 -13.46 1.63
C TYR A 71 -4.09 -12.59 1.73
N LEU A 72 -4.55 -12.36 2.96
CA LEU A 72 -5.56 -11.36 3.26
C LEU A 72 -4.85 -10.05 3.62
N PHE A 73 -5.23 -8.95 2.97
CA PHE A 73 -4.66 -7.64 3.23
C PHE A 73 -5.74 -6.70 3.75
N ALA A 74 -5.40 -5.92 4.77
CA ALA A 74 -6.27 -4.90 5.30
C ALA A 74 -5.50 -3.60 5.54
N VAL A 75 -6.11 -2.49 5.15
CA VAL A 75 -5.67 -1.15 5.55
C VAL A 75 -6.30 -0.86 6.92
N THR A 76 -5.49 -0.47 7.90
CA THR A 76 -5.94 -0.09 9.23
C THR A 76 -5.70 1.40 9.46
N GLU A 77 -6.22 1.94 10.56
CA GLU A 77 -6.04 3.36 10.90
C GLU A 77 -4.55 3.76 10.98
N ASN A 78 -3.69 2.88 11.50
CA ASN A 78 -2.28 3.17 11.79
C ASN A 78 -1.29 2.45 10.86
N GLY A 79 -1.77 1.80 9.79
CA GLY A 79 -0.92 1.09 8.84
C GLY A 79 -1.65 -0.05 8.14
N PHE A 80 -1.07 -1.25 8.21
CA PHE A 80 -1.56 -2.38 7.42
C PHE A 80 -1.48 -3.69 8.18
N SER A 81 -2.33 -4.64 7.79
CA SER A 81 -2.30 -6.02 8.27
C SER A 81 -2.27 -6.99 7.09
N VAL A 82 -1.44 -8.02 7.19
CA VAL A 82 -1.39 -9.13 6.23
C VAL A 82 -1.54 -10.44 6.99
N GLN A 83 -2.42 -11.32 6.53
CA GLN A 83 -2.55 -12.68 7.07
C GLN A 83 -2.31 -13.70 5.96
N ASP A 84 -1.51 -14.74 6.25
CA ASP A 84 -1.18 -15.82 5.30
C ASP A 84 -1.81 -17.17 5.69
N GLY A 85 -2.79 -17.14 6.59
CA GLY A 85 -3.45 -18.31 7.17
C GLY A 85 -2.71 -18.93 8.36
N ALA A 86 -1.39 -18.71 8.49
CA ALA A 86 -0.59 -19.20 9.61
C ALA A 86 -0.02 -18.08 10.49
N ASN A 87 0.17 -16.90 9.92
CA ASN A 87 0.74 -15.75 10.59
C ASN A 87 -0.11 -14.50 10.32
N THR A 88 -0.13 -13.63 11.33
CA THR A 88 -0.63 -12.26 11.22
C THR A 88 0.54 -11.31 11.30
N GLU A 89 0.68 -10.45 10.30
CA GLU A 89 1.73 -9.46 10.19
C GLU A 89 1.13 -8.06 10.28
N ILE A 90 1.76 -7.19 11.07
CA ILE A 90 1.35 -5.79 11.25
C ILE A 90 2.45 -4.88 10.72
N TYR A 91 2.06 -3.86 9.95
CA TYR A 91 2.96 -2.89 9.34
C TYR A 91 2.57 -1.47 9.74
N ASN A 92 3.55 -0.57 9.84
CA ASN A 92 3.31 0.86 10.03
C ASN A 92 2.78 1.53 8.74
N ALA A 93 2.35 2.78 8.83
CA ALA A 93 1.88 3.55 7.67
C ALA A 93 2.93 3.77 6.56
N ALA A 94 4.23 3.66 6.90
CA ALA A 94 5.32 3.68 5.92
C ALA A 94 5.56 2.32 5.24
N GLY A 95 4.77 1.29 5.60
CA GLY A 95 4.85 -0.04 5.03
C GLY A 95 5.96 -0.93 5.59
N GLN A 96 6.52 -0.58 6.74
CA GLN A 96 7.55 -1.36 7.43
C GLN A 96 6.92 -2.32 8.42
N LEU A 97 7.45 -3.55 8.49
CA LEU A 97 6.93 -4.62 9.33
C LEU A 97 7.19 -4.33 10.81
N LEU A 98 6.14 -4.16 11.61
CA LEU A 98 6.23 -3.95 13.06
C LEU A 98 6.15 -5.25 13.86
N SER A 99 5.34 -6.23 13.43
CA SER A 99 5.28 -7.52 14.12
C SER A 99 4.79 -8.66 13.26
N ILE A 100 5.23 -9.87 13.61
CA ILE A 100 4.70 -11.14 13.11
C ILE A 100 4.19 -11.92 14.31
N THR A 101 2.94 -12.36 14.28
CA THR A 101 2.36 -13.29 15.25
C THR A 101 2.03 -14.59 14.54
N SER A 102 2.68 -15.68 14.94
CA SER A 102 2.41 -17.02 14.42
C SER A 102 1.20 -17.64 15.11
N ALA A 103 0.55 -18.61 14.45
CA ALA A 103 -0.61 -19.32 14.97
C ALA A 103 -0.38 -20.01 16.32
N ASN A 104 0.87 -20.35 16.64
CA ASN A 104 1.26 -20.91 17.95
C ASN A 104 1.45 -19.86 19.05
N GLY A 105 1.12 -18.59 18.79
CA GLY A 105 1.24 -17.49 19.75
C GLY A 105 2.65 -16.92 19.91
N ARG A 106 3.65 -17.41 19.15
CA ARG A 106 4.96 -16.77 19.08
C ARG A 106 4.84 -15.42 18.39
N ARG A 107 5.46 -14.39 18.96
CA ARG A 107 5.46 -13.04 18.41
C ARG A 107 6.88 -12.53 18.20
N ILE A 108 7.11 -11.90 17.06
CA ILE A 108 8.34 -11.19 16.73
C ILE A 108 7.95 -9.74 16.53
N ASN A 109 8.61 -8.82 17.22
CA ASN A 109 8.41 -7.38 17.10
C ASN A 109 9.65 -6.72 16.52
N LEU A 110 9.46 -5.72 15.67
CA LEU A 110 10.52 -4.95 15.05
C LEU A 110 10.29 -3.47 15.36
N CYS A 111 11.34 -2.80 15.80
CA CYS A 111 11.30 -1.37 16.10
C CYS A 111 12.24 -0.61 15.16
N TYR A 112 11.78 0.52 14.66
CA TYR A 112 12.53 1.38 13.76
C TYR A 112 12.89 2.69 14.47
N ASP A 113 14.06 3.23 14.15
CA ASP A 113 14.48 4.54 14.61
C ASP A 113 13.77 5.67 13.82
N ALA A 114 14.03 6.92 14.21
CA ALA A 114 13.48 8.09 13.53
C ALA A 114 13.94 8.22 12.05
N ASN A 115 15.04 7.56 11.67
CA ASN A 115 15.56 7.52 10.31
C ASN A 115 15.00 6.33 9.50
N GLN A 116 13.96 5.65 10.02
CA GLN A 116 13.33 4.48 9.41
C GLN A 116 14.26 3.28 9.25
N LYS A 117 15.34 3.20 10.01
CA LYS A 117 16.25 2.05 10.04
C LYS A 117 15.82 1.10 11.14
N LEU A 118 16.00 -0.20 10.91
CA LEU A 118 15.70 -1.21 11.91
C LEU A 118 16.66 -1.05 13.09
N GLY A 119 16.11 -0.71 14.26
CA GLY A 119 16.87 -0.48 15.48
C GLY A 119 16.95 -1.70 16.38
N SER A 120 15.85 -2.46 16.50
CA SER A 120 15.82 -3.67 17.33
C SER A 120 14.80 -4.70 16.84
N VAL A 121 15.05 -5.96 17.20
CA VAL A 121 14.13 -7.09 17.02
C VAL A 121 13.95 -7.77 18.37
N ASP A 122 12.71 -7.87 18.82
CA ASP A 122 12.32 -8.56 20.04
C ASP A 122 11.52 -9.82 19.71
N VAL A 123 11.79 -10.91 20.42
CA VAL A 123 11.04 -12.15 20.26
C VAL A 123 10.38 -12.48 21.59
N SER A 124 9.06 -12.47 21.61
CA SER A 124 8.25 -12.81 22.77
C SER A 124 7.48 -14.11 22.53
N HIS A 125 7.47 -14.96 23.54
CA HIS A 125 6.57 -16.11 23.63
C HIS A 125 5.55 -15.80 24.71
N ARG A 126 4.26 -16.10 24.48
CA ARG A 126 3.30 -16.18 25.58
C ARG A 126 3.79 -17.31 26.50
N GLN A 127 4.33 -16.99 27.66
CA GLN A 127 4.57 -18.00 28.70
C GLN A 127 3.19 -18.53 29.16
N PRO A 128 3.08 -19.85 29.40
CA PRO A 128 1.86 -20.47 29.91
C PRO A 128 1.46 -19.93 31.29
#